data_AF-A0AA89CT18-F1
#
_entry.id   AF-A0AA89CT18-F1
#
_cell.length_a   1.000
_cell.length_b   1.000
_cell.length_c   1.000
_cell.angle_alpha   90.00
_cell.angle_beta   90.00
_cell.angle_gamma   90.00
#
_symmetry.space_group_name_H-M   'P 1'
#
loop_
_entity.id
_entity.type
_entity.pdbx_description
1 polymer ?
#
loop_
_entity_poly.entity_id
_entity_poly.type
_entity_poly.pdbx_seq_one_letter_code
_entity_poly.pdbx_strand_id
1 'polypeptide(L)'
;MRGNVRSVFGIIFLTIITCGIYHLYWVYATTSELNDYIGDYDTSGGAVILYGLLTCGIYFIYWYYKVGKRILKAQKIANQEQSDDSVLYLILCLFGLYIVSSAIIQSNLNKIWRTI
;
A
#
# COMPACT_ATOMS: atom_id res chain seq x y z
N MET A 1 -15.62 -3.57 2.34
CA MET A 1 -15.52 -3.56 3.82
C MET A 1 -14.46 -2.55 4.25
N ARG A 2 -14.51 -2.00 5.47
CA ARG A 2 -13.50 -1.05 5.98
C ARG A 2 -12.18 -1.77 6.30
N GLY A 3 -11.05 -1.23 5.84
CA GLY A 3 -9.72 -1.73 6.19
C GLY A 3 -9.25 -1.26 7.58
N ASN A 4 -8.18 -1.87 8.09
CA ASN A 4 -7.70 -1.59 9.43
C ASN A 4 -6.86 -0.31 9.50
N VAL A 5 -7.16 0.55 10.48
CA VAL A 5 -6.34 1.72 10.81
C VAL A 5 -5.08 1.23 11.52
N ARG A 6 -3.91 1.53 10.96
CA ARG A 6 -2.61 1.14 11.52
C ARG A 6 -1.78 2.37 11.86
N SER A 7 -0.92 2.26 12.88
CA SER A 7 0.05 3.32 13.18
C SER A 7 1.13 3.36 12.11
N VAL A 8 1.40 4.56 11.57
CA VAL A 8 2.49 4.81 10.62
C VAL A 8 3.84 4.43 11.22
N PHE A 9 4.07 4.85 12.47
CA PHE A 9 5.26 4.47 13.23
C PHE A 9 5.35 2.97 13.44
N GLY A 10 4.23 2.31 13.75
CA GLY A 10 4.19 0.86 13.97
C GLY A 10 4.64 0.07 12.75
N ILE A 11 4.26 0.48 11.54
CA ILE A 11 4.68 -0.20 10.32
C ILE A 11 6.17 -0.07 10.08
N ILE A 12 6.72 1.14 10.26
CA ILE A 12 8.15 1.39 10.09
C ILE A 12 8.95 0.58 11.12
N PHE A 13 8.57 0.69 12.38
CA PHE A 13 9.24 0.04 13.50
C PHE A 13 9.23 -1.50 13.34
N LEU A 14 8.07 -2.09 13.03
CA LEU A 14 7.96 -3.53 12.83
C LEU A 14 8.70 -3.99 11.57
N THR A 15 8.71 -3.19 10.49
CA THR A 15 9.49 -3.51 9.29
C THR A 15 10.98 -3.62 9.60
N ILE A 16 11.52 -2.72 10.43
CA ILE A 16 12.93 -2.74 10.82
C ILE A 16 13.23 -3.94 11.73
N ILE A 17 12.43 -4.15 12.78
CA ILE A 17 12.65 -5.25 13.74
C ILE A 17 12.52 -6.64 13.09
N THR A 18 11.60 -6.78 12.14
CA THR A 18 11.36 -8.05 11.45
C THR A 18 12.20 -8.22 10.18
N CYS A 19 13.21 -7.37 9.96
CA CYS A 19 14.08 -7.41 8.79
C CYS A 19 13.30 -7.45 7.46
N GLY A 20 12.21 -6.67 7.35
CA GLY A 20 11.38 -6.59 6.15
C GLY A 20 10.24 -7.62 6.06
N ILE A 21 10.17 -8.62 6.94
CA ILE A 21 9.09 -9.63 6.88
C ILE A 21 7.72 -8.99 7.13
N TYR A 22 7.63 -8.07 8.10
CA TYR A 22 6.39 -7.34 8.35
C TYR A 22 5.95 -6.49 7.14
N HIS A 23 6.90 -5.96 6.37
CA HIS A 23 6.58 -5.20 5.16
C HIS A 23 5.81 -6.04 4.15
N LEU A 24 6.19 -7.32 3.96
CA LEU A 24 5.46 -8.25 3.09
C LEU A 24 4.03 -8.49 3.59
N TYR A 25 3.85 -8.71 4.90
CA TYR A 25 2.52 -8.83 5.49
C TYR A 25 1.70 -7.55 5.26
N TRP A 26 2.30 -6.39 5.44
CA TRP A 26 1.64 -5.10 5.24
C TRP A 26 1.22 -4.86 3.79
N VAL A 27 2.07 -5.24 2.81
CA VAL A 27 1.76 -5.19 1.38
C VAL A 27 0.55 -6.09 1.06
N TYR A 28 0.55 -7.31 1.59
CA TYR A 28 -0.57 -8.24 1.45
C TYR A 28 -1.86 -7.64 2.00
N ALA A 29 -1.83 -7.19 3.26
CA ALA A 29 -3.01 -6.69 3.96
C ALA A 29 -3.57 -5.43 3.28
N THR A 30 -2.70 -4.49 2.92
CA THR A 30 -3.08 -3.25 2.21
C THR A 30 -3.74 -3.56 0.87
N THR A 31 -3.19 -4.51 0.11
CA THR A 31 -3.76 -4.90 -1.20
C THR A 31 -5.12 -5.56 -1.04
N SER A 32 -5.27 -6.47 -0.08
CA SER A 32 -6.54 -7.14 0.17
C SER A 32 -7.61 -6.16 0.62
N GLU A 33 -7.29 -5.28 1.57
CA GLU A 33 -8.23 -4.27 2.08
C GLU A 33 -8.68 -3.30 0.98
N LEU A 34 -7.77 -2.89 0.09
CA LEU A 34 -8.12 -2.07 -1.07
C LEU A 34 -8.96 -2.83 -2.10
N ASN A 35 -8.68 -4.12 -2.35
CA ASN A 35 -9.53 -4.95 -3.22
C ASN A 35 -10.97 -4.99 -2.70
N ASP A 36 -11.11 -5.31 -1.42
CA ASP A 36 -12.41 -5.52 -0.76
C ASP A 36 -13.21 -4.21 -0.60
N TYR A 37 -12.52 -3.07 -0.57
CA TYR A 37 -13.16 -1.76 -0.50
C TYR A 37 -13.57 -1.25 -1.88
N ILE A 38 -12.71 -1.40 -2.90
CA ILE A 38 -12.98 -0.94 -4.26
C ILE A 38 -13.93 -1.89 -5.01
N GLY A 39 -14.01 -3.16 -4.58
CA GLY A 39 -14.75 -4.20 -5.30
C GLY A 39 -14.04 -4.64 -6.58
N ASP A 40 -12.71 -4.50 -6.64
CA ASP A 40 -11.88 -4.74 -7.81
C ASP A 40 -10.72 -5.67 -7.43
N TYR A 41 -10.68 -6.86 -8.02
CA TYR A 41 -9.77 -7.95 -7.65
C TYR A 41 -8.67 -8.20 -8.67
N ASP A 42 -8.26 -7.15 -9.41
CA ASP A 42 -7.21 -7.23 -10.43
C ASP A 42 -5.92 -7.95 -9.96
N THR A 43 -5.49 -7.75 -8.71
CA THR A 43 -4.39 -8.54 -8.13
C THR A 43 -4.65 -8.83 -6.66
N SER A 44 -4.62 -10.10 -6.27
CA SER A 44 -4.73 -10.49 -4.86
C SER A 44 -3.46 -10.10 -4.09
N GLY A 45 -3.59 -9.80 -2.79
CA GLY A 45 -2.42 -9.51 -1.95
C GLY A 45 -1.39 -10.63 -1.98
N GLY A 46 -1.83 -11.90 -2.03
CA GLY A 46 -0.94 -13.06 -2.14
C GLY A 46 -0.19 -13.12 -3.47
N ALA A 47 -0.85 -12.77 -4.58
CA ALA A 47 -0.21 -12.70 -5.89
C ALA A 47 0.87 -11.61 -5.92
N VAL A 48 0.66 -10.47 -5.26
CA VAL A 48 1.69 -9.42 -5.15
C VAL A 48 2.96 -9.95 -4.47
N ILE A 49 2.82 -10.68 -3.36
CA ILE A 49 3.98 -11.25 -2.65
C ILE A 49 4.67 -12.31 -3.50
N LEU A 50 3.90 -13.19 -4.15
CA LEU A 50 4.44 -14.22 -5.03
C LEU A 50 5.24 -13.61 -6.20
N TYR A 51 4.67 -12.64 -6.90
CA TYR A 51 5.37 -11.93 -7.98
C TYR A 51 6.56 -11.13 -7.48
N GLY A 52 6.45 -10.50 -6.30
CA GLY A 52 7.55 -9.86 -5.60
C GLY A 52 8.73 -10.81 -5.40
N LEU A 53 8.48 -12.02 -4.90
CA LEU A 53 9.52 -13.01 -4.66
C LEU A 53 10.11 -13.57 -5.97
N LEU A 54 9.25 -13.89 -6.95
CA LEU A 54 9.66 -14.43 -8.25
C LEU A 54 10.50 -13.45 -9.07
N THR A 55 10.27 -12.15 -8.92
CA THR A 55 10.99 -11.09 -9.63
C THR A 55 12.13 -10.48 -8.81
N CYS A 56 12.54 -11.14 -7.72
CA CYS A 56 13.59 -10.64 -6.82
C CYS A 56 13.33 -9.20 -6.32
N GLY A 57 12.07 -8.87 -6.06
CA GLY A 57 11.62 -7.59 -5.52
C GLY A 57 11.27 -6.51 -6.55
N ILE A 58 11.55 -6.72 -7.85
CA ILE A 58 11.23 -5.74 -8.90
C ILE A 58 9.72 -5.47 -8.97
N TYR A 59 8.89 -6.50 -8.78
CA TYR A 59 7.44 -6.33 -8.79
C TYR A 59 6.94 -5.45 -7.64
N PHE A 60 7.64 -5.36 -6.50
CA PHE A 60 7.25 -4.43 -5.43
C PHE A 60 7.34 -2.97 -5.88
N ILE A 61 8.29 -2.62 -6.75
CA ILE A 61 8.40 -1.28 -7.33
C ILE A 61 7.14 -0.96 -8.16
N TYR A 62 6.73 -1.91 -9.01
CA TYR A 62 5.48 -1.79 -9.77
C TYR A 62 4.25 -1.69 -8.85
N TRP A 63 4.23 -2.47 -7.77
CA TRP A 63 3.16 -2.44 -6.79
C TRP A 63 3.01 -1.05 -6.14
N TYR A 64 4.10 -0.35 -5.81
CA TYR A 64 4.02 1.01 -5.25
C TYR A 64 3.33 2.01 -6.18
N TYR A 65 3.56 1.90 -7.48
CA TYR A 65 2.81 2.70 -8.46
C TYR A 65 1.33 2.30 -8.48
N LYS A 66 1.05 1.00 -8.59
CA LYS A 66 -0.30 0.48 -8.74
C LYS A 66 -1.17 0.78 -7.51
N VAL A 67 -0.63 0.59 -6.30
CA VAL A 67 -1.37 0.86 -5.05
C VAL A 67 -1.77 2.32 -4.93
N GLY A 68 -0.95 3.27 -5.41
CA GLY A 68 -1.32 4.69 -5.46
C GLY A 68 -2.56 4.96 -6.29
N LYS A 69 -2.66 4.37 -7.49
CA LYS A 69 -3.83 4.51 -8.37
C LYS A 69 -5.08 3.92 -7.74
N ARG A 70 -4.91 2.86 -6.95
CA ARG A 70 -6.00 2.22 -6.22
C ARG A 70 -6.46 3.05 -5.04
N ILE A 71 -5.56 3.68 -4.31
CA ILE A 71 -5.89 4.63 -3.24
C ILE A 71 -6.66 5.82 -3.83
N LEU A 72 -6.25 6.36 -4.99
CA LEU A 72 -7.00 7.41 -5.69
C LEU A 72 -8.44 6.96 -6.01
N LYS A 73 -8.61 5.72 -6.49
CA LYS A 73 -9.95 5.14 -6.74
C LYS A 73 -10.74 4.99 -5.43
N ALA A 74 -10.10 4.57 -4.35
CA ALA A 74 -10.72 4.48 -3.03
C ALA A 74 -11.14 5.86 -2.48
N GLN A 75 -10.32 6.91 -2.64
CA GLN A 75 -10.66 8.29 -2.27
C GLN A 75 -11.89 8.79 -3.03
N LYS A 76 -11.99 8.49 -4.33
CA LYS A 76 -13.17 8.80 -5.15
C LYS A 76 -14.43 8.14 -4.61
N ILE A 77 -14.37 6.85 -4.25
CA ILE A 77 -15.50 6.10 -3.67
C ILE A 77 -15.89 6.67 -2.29
N ALA A 78 -14.90 7.06 -1.49
CA ALA A 78 -15.09 7.65 -0.17
C ALA A 78 -15.54 9.13 -0.20
N ASN A 79 -15.73 9.72 -1.40
CA ASN A 79 -16.03 11.14 -1.61
C ASN A 79 -15.05 12.09 -0.87
N GLN A 80 -13.76 11.71 -0.84
CA GLN A 80 -12.68 12.51 -0.26
C GLN A 80 -11.95 13.34 -1.31
N GLU A 81 -11.19 14.33 -0.86
CA GLU A 81 -10.23 15.05 -1.69
C GLU A 81 -9.23 14.06 -2.32
N GLN A 82 -9.05 14.18 -3.62
CA GLN A 82 -8.31 13.23 -4.43
C GLN A 82 -6.87 13.71 -4.58
N SER A 83 -5.90 12.88 -4.16
CA SER A 83 -4.47 13.11 -4.42
C SER A 83 -3.88 11.92 -5.14
N ASP A 84 -3.27 12.15 -6.30
CA ASP A 84 -2.60 11.09 -7.07
C ASP A 84 -1.11 11.04 -6.74
N ASP A 85 -0.79 10.34 -5.66
CA ASP A 85 0.58 10.17 -5.18
C ASP A 85 1.30 8.97 -5.83
N SER A 86 0.71 8.36 -6.87
CA SER A 86 1.20 7.10 -7.46
C SER A 86 2.62 7.21 -8.04
N VAL A 87 2.90 8.31 -8.72
CA VAL A 87 4.22 8.58 -9.32
C VAL A 87 5.24 8.90 -8.22
N LEU A 88 4.82 9.62 -7.18
CA LEU A 88 5.65 9.89 -6.02
C LEU A 88 6.09 8.59 -5.34
N TYR A 89 5.17 7.65 -5.09
CA TYR A 89 5.49 6.36 -4.48
C TYR A 89 6.49 5.55 -5.31
N LEU A 90 6.33 5.56 -6.63
CA LEU A 90 7.24 4.90 -7.57
C LEU A 90 8.64 5.49 -7.49
N ILE A 91 8.76 6.81 -7.61
CA ILE A 91 10.04 7.52 -7.58
C ILE A 91 10.74 7.27 -6.25
N LEU A 92 10.04 7.46 -5.12
CA LEU A 92 10.61 7.21 -3.79
C LEU A 92 11.10 5.76 -3.66
N CYS A 93 10.35 4.78 -4.15
CA CYS A 93 10.79 3.39 -4.11
C CYS A 93 12.05 3.15 -4.96
N LEU A 94 12.16 3.77 -6.15
CA LEU A 94 13.35 3.63 -7.01
C LEU A 94 14.62 4.18 -6.36
N PHE A 95 14.50 5.20 -5.51
CA PHE A 95 15.61 5.74 -4.72
C PHE A 95 15.85 4.99 -3.40
N GLY A 96 15.21 3.83 -3.19
CA GLY A 96 15.36 3.04 -1.96
C GLY A 96 14.58 3.61 -0.76
N LEU A 97 13.76 4.66 -0.96
CA LEU A 97 12.95 5.31 0.08
C LEU A 97 11.56 4.67 0.22
N TYR A 98 11.46 3.35 0.00
CA TYR A 98 10.19 2.61 0.05
C TYR A 98 9.49 2.67 1.42
N ILE A 99 10.26 2.85 2.50
CA ILE A 99 9.72 3.05 3.85
C ILE A 99 8.91 4.35 3.94
N VAL A 100 9.38 5.41 3.28
CA VAL A 100 8.68 6.70 3.21
C VAL A 100 7.40 6.55 2.40
N SER A 101 7.46 5.88 1.24
CA SER A 101 6.26 5.54 0.46
C SER A 101 5.23 4.77 1.29
N SER A 102 5.67 3.76 2.06
CA SER A 102 4.81 2.96 2.93
C SER A 102 4.14 3.82 4.02
N ALA A 103 4.87 4.78 4.58
CA ALA A 103 4.36 5.70 5.58
C ALA A 103 3.26 6.63 5.02
N ILE A 104 3.49 7.20 3.83
CA ILE A 104 2.52 8.06 3.16
C ILE A 104 1.27 7.26 2.78
N ILE A 105 1.45 6.06 2.22
CA ILE A 105 0.35 5.14 1.88
C ILE A 105 -0.50 4.86 3.12
N GLN A 106 0.11 4.48 4.25
CA GLN A 106 -0.65 4.23 5.47
C GLN A 106 -1.39 5.47 5.96
N SER A 107 -0.76 6.65 5.90
CA SER A 107 -1.39 7.90 6.29
C SER A 107 -2.64 8.19 5.44
N ASN A 108 -2.54 8.04 4.12
CA ASN A 108 -3.65 8.23 3.19
C ASN A 108 -4.76 7.20 3.38
N LEU A 109 -4.41 5.92 3.57
CA LEU A 109 -5.37 4.88 3.89
C LEU A 109 -6.10 5.16 5.21
N ASN A 110 -5.38 5.59 6.25
CA ASN A 110 -5.99 5.96 7.53
C ASN A 110 -6.99 7.10 7.40
N LYS A 111 -6.74 8.09 6.53
CA LYS A 111 -7.71 9.17 6.26
C LYS A 111 -9.00 8.62 5.67
N ILE A 112 -8.90 7.69 4.73
CA ILE A 112 -10.07 7.02 4.12
C ILE A 112 -10.80 6.20 5.19
N TRP A 113 -10.08 5.31 5.88
CA TRP A 113 -10.66 4.41 6.87
C TRP A 113 -11.30 5.12 8.05
N ARG A 114 -10.86 6.31 8.45
CA ARG A 114 -11.48 7.07 9.54
C ARG A 114 -12.78 7.76 9.15
N THR A 115 -13.06 7.90 7.85
CA THR A 115 -14.22 8.64 7.33
C THR A 115 -15.39 7.71 7.03
N ILE A 116 -15.13 6.42 6.89
CA ILE A 116 -16.15 5.35 6.78
C ILE A 116 -16.26 4.58 8.09
#